data_AF-A0A9E3SWM3-F1
#
_entry.id   AF-A0A9E3SWM3-F1
#
_cell.length_a   1.000
_cell.length_b   1.000
_cell.length_c   1.000
_cell.angle_alpha   90.00
_cell.angle_beta   90.00
_cell.angle_gamma   90.00
#
_symmetry.space_group_name_H-M   'P 1'
#
loop_
_entity.id
_entity.type
_entity.pdbx_description
1 polymer ?
#
loop_
_entity_poly.entity_id
_entity_poly.type
_entity_poly.pdbx_seq_one_letter_code
_entity_poly.pdbx_strand_id
1 'polypeptide(L)'
;GDDVARVISQRIAAARESVQVQAYLFTHRGIAAALARAARRGVAVEVIGDARQHESGGLPVLRGLDRAGARIWLSADHAAFHNKVVLVDAGTAGAVVVTGSFNFTQAAQEKNAENVVVISGSPEVAARFARDFERHRARASRLQ
;
A
#
# COMPACT_ATOMS: atom_id res chain seq x y z
N GLY A 1 11.05 14.88 -11.28
CA GLY A 1 10.83 13.50 -11.76
C GLY A 1 9.36 13.20 -11.73
N ASP A 2 8.91 12.16 -12.42
CA ASP A 2 7.50 11.78 -12.50
C ASP A 2 6.81 11.80 -11.13
N ASP A 3 5.58 12.31 -11.09
CA ASP A 3 4.77 12.38 -9.86
C ASP A 3 4.20 10.98 -9.55
N VAL A 4 5.08 10.12 -9.05
CA VAL A 4 4.80 8.73 -8.65
C VAL A 4 3.66 8.68 -7.63
N ALA A 5 3.66 9.58 -6.66
CA ALA A 5 2.61 9.69 -5.66
C ALA A 5 1.24 9.98 -6.30
N ARG A 6 1.18 10.83 -7.33
CA ARG A 6 -0.05 11.07 -8.11
C ARG A 6 -0.48 9.83 -8.88
N VAL A 7 0.43 9.10 -9.52
CA VAL A 7 0.09 7.85 -10.22
C VAL A 7 -0.56 6.85 -9.26
N ILE A 8 0.07 6.60 -8.11
CA ILE A 8 -0.46 5.71 -7.06
C ILE A 8 -1.83 6.23 -6.58
N SER A 9 -1.93 7.51 -6.26
CA SER A 9 -3.17 8.12 -5.75
C SER A 9 -4.33 8.04 -6.76
N GLN A 10 -4.06 8.17 -8.06
CA GLN A 10 -5.06 8.04 -9.11
C GLN A 10 -5.58 6.60 -9.22
N ARG A 11 -4.71 5.58 -9.09
CA ARG A 11 -5.14 4.18 -9.07
C ARG A 11 -6.01 3.86 -7.85
N ILE A 12 -5.62 4.35 -6.68
CA ILE A 12 -6.43 4.20 -5.44
C ILE A 12 -7.78 4.93 -5.57
N ALA A 13 -7.80 6.10 -6.21
CA ALA A 13 -9.04 6.85 -6.42
C ALA A 13 -10.02 6.10 -7.33
N ALA A 14 -9.52 5.34 -8.30
CA ALA A 14 -10.33 4.55 -9.23
C ALA A 14 -10.80 3.19 -8.67
N ALA A 15 -10.23 2.73 -7.55
CA ALA A 15 -10.56 1.45 -6.92
C ALA A 15 -12.05 1.34 -6.56
N ARG A 16 -12.63 0.16 -6.83
CA ARG A 16 -14.06 -0.14 -6.63
C ARG A 16 -14.31 -1.17 -5.53
N GLU A 17 -13.46 -2.17 -5.40
CA GLU A 17 -13.67 -3.31 -4.50
C GLU A 17 -12.62 -3.37 -3.40
N SER A 18 -11.33 -3.26 -3.75
CA SER A 18 -10.26 -3.42 -2.76
C SER A 18 -8.99 -2.64 -3.08
N VAL A 19 -8.24 -2.31 -2.04
CA VAL A 19 -6.86 -1.82 -2.15
C VAL A 19 -6.01 -2.51 -1.08
N GLN A 20 -5.03 -3.30 -1.52
CA GLN A 20 -4.07 -3.98 -0.66
C GLN A 20 -2.70 -3.30 -0.80
N VAL A 21 -2.11 -2.88 0.31
CA VAL A 21 -0.85 -2.12 0.34
C VAL A 21 0.19 -2.87 1.16
N GLN A 22 1.37 -3.09 0.60
CA GLN A 22 2.56 -3.55 1.33
C GLN A 22 3.57 -2.40 1.37
N ALA A 23 3.95 -1.95 2.56
CA ALA A 23 4.78 -0.77 2.72
C ALA A 23 5.93 -0.99 3.71
N TYR A 24 7.16 -0.83 3.23
CA TYR A 24 8.33 -0.76 4.10
C TYR A 24 8.28 0.43 5.04
N LEU A 25 8.07 1.63 4.49
CA LEU A 25 7.87 2.86 5.26
C LEU A 25 6.77 3.70 4.60
N PHE A 26 5.79 4.09 5.41
CA PHE A 26 4.64 4.87 4.97
C PHE A 26 4.47 6.13 5.82
N THR A 27 4.83 7.27 5.23
CA THR A 27 4.62 8.62 5.80
C THR A 27 3.96 9.61 4.83
N HIS A 28 3.72 9.21 3.57
CA HIS A 28 3.21 10.10 2.52
C HIS A 28 1.73 10.44 2.70
N ARG A 29 1.45 11.69 3.09
CA ARG A 29 0.10 12.16 3.41
C ARG A 29 -0.89 12.12 2.24
N GLY A 30 -0.44 12.38 1.01
CA GLY A 30 -1.27 12.33 -0.19
C GLY A 30 -1.85 10.93 -0.47
N ILE A 31 -0.98 9.92 -0.52
CA ILE A 31 -1.37 8.51 -0.66
C ILE A 31 -2.26 8.07 0.51
N ALA A 32 -1.91 8.43 1.75
CA ALA A 32 -2.74 8.13 2.91
C ALA A 32 -4.15 8.74 2.79
N ALA A 33 -4.27 9.99 2.35
CA ALA A 33 -5.55 10.64 2.11
C ALA A 33 -6.36 9.94 1.01
N ALA A 34 -5.71 9.44 -0.05
CA ALA A 34 -6.38 8.67 -1.10
C ALA A 34 -6.94 7.35 -0.57
N LEU A 35 -6.17 6.61 0.24
CA LEU A 35 -6.61 5.37 0.89
C LEU A 35 -7.76 5.62 1.86
N ALA A 36 -7.66 6.65 2.71
CA ALA A 36 -8.74 7.03 3.63
C ALA A 36 -10.03 7.38 2.89
N ARG A 37 -9.94 8.09 1.75
CA ARG A 37 -11.12 8.35 0.90
C ARG A 37 -11.68 7.06 0.30
N ALA A 38 -10.84 6.13 -0.15
CA ALA A 38 -11.29 4.84 -0.67
C ALA A 38 -12.03 4.03 0.40
N ALA A 39 -11.46 3.91 1.60
CA ALA A 39 -12.09 3.23 2.74
C ALA A 39 -13.48 3.84 3.06
N ARG A 40 -13.58 5.18 3.11
CA ARG A 40 -14.87 5.86 3.33
C ARG A 40 -15.89 5.66 2.20
N ARG A 41 -15.46 5.34 0.98
CA ARG A 41 -16.38 4.95 -0.12
C ARG A 41 -16.86 3.50 0.00
N GLY A 42 -16.37 2.73 0.98
CA GLY A 42 -16.68 1.32 1.15
C GLY A 42 -15.71 0.35 0.47
N VAL A 43 -14.62 0.86 -0.12
CA VAL A 43 -13.56 0.01 -0.69
C VAL A 43 -12.82 -0.69 0.44
N ALA A 44 -12.60 -2.01 0.32
CA ALA A 44 -11.84 -2.77 1.31
C ALA A 44 -10.35 -2.40 1.26
N VAL A 45 -9.90 -1.54 2.16
CA VAL A 45 -8.49 -1.13 2.23
C VAL A 45 -7.77 -1.96 3.28
N GLU A 46 -6.66 -2.60 2.91
CA GLU A 46 -5.74 -3.28 3.81
C GLU A 46 -4.30 -2.80 3.63
N VAL A 47 -3.56 -2.61 4.72
CA VAL A 47 -2.16 -2.17 4.70
C VAL A 47 -1.34 -3.10 5.59
N ILE A 48 -0.24 -3.62 5.09
CA ILE A 48 0.81 -4.29 5.87
C ILE A 48 2.02 -3.36 5.90
N GLY A 49 2.44 -2.97 7.11
CA GLY A 49 3.64 -2.17 7.35
C GLY A 49 4.76 -2.98 7.98
N ASP A 50 6.01 -2.59 7.77
CA ASP A 50 7.12 -3.07 8.62
C ASP A 50 6.96 -2.52 10.05
N ALA A 51 6.95 -3.41 11.04
CA ALA A 51 6.72 -3.02 12.44
C ALA A 51 7.77 -2.03 12.94
N ARG A 52 9.06 -2.30 12.70
CA ARG A 52 10.20 -1.52 13.23
C ARG A 52 10.35 -0.18 12.53
N GLN A 53 10.17 -0.13 11.22
CA GLN A 53 10.29 1.13 10.49
C GLN A 53 9.18 2.11 10.83
N HIS A 54 7.97 1.61 11.13
CA HIS A 54 6.86 2.50 11.46
C HIS A 54 6.91 3.04 12.89
N GLU A 55 7.64 2.39 13.82
CA GLU A 55 7.95 2.96 15.14
C GLU A 55 8.69 4.30 15.03
N SER A 56 9.57 4.44 14.03
CA SER A 56 10.37 5.65 13.77
C SER A 56 9.62 6.78 13.05
N GLY A 57 8.28 6.75 13.01
CA GLY A 57 7.47 7.90 12.55
C GLY A 57 6.32 7.58 11.57
N GLY A 58 6.11 6.32 11.21
CA GLY A 58 5.01 5.90 10.33
C GLY A 58 3.70 5.57 11.05
N LEU A 59 3.74 5.23 12.35
CA LEU A 59 2.57 4.85 13.14
C LEU A 59 1.41 5.87 13.13
N PRO A 60 1.63 7.20 13.20
CA PRO A 60 0.52 8.16 13.16
C PRO A 60 -0.28 8.09 11.86
N VAL A 61 0.38 7.86 10.71
CA VAL A 61 -0.29 7.70 9.41
C VAL A 61 -1.12 6.43 9.39
N LEU A 62 -0.53 5.31 9.85
CA LEU A 62 -1.22 4.03 9.92
C LEU A 62 -2.45 4.07 10.84
N ARG A 63 -2.35 4.66 12.03
CA ARG A 63 -3.49 4.87 12.93
C ARG A 63 -4.55 5.78 12.33
N GLY A 64 -4.15 6.76 11.52
CA GLY A 64 -5.08 7.61 10.78
C GLY A 64 -5.89 6.85 9.74
N LEU A 65 -5.25 5.89 9.06
CA LEU A 65 -5.91 5.00 8.12
C LEU A 65 -6.85 4.00 8.82
N ASP A 66 -6.43 3.43 9.95
CA ASP A 66 -7.27 2.53 10.76
C ASP A 66 -8.57 3.24 11.20
N ARG A 67 -8.45 4.47 11.74
CA ARG A 67 -9.59 5.33 12.06
C ARG A 67 -10.48 5.68 10.87
N ALA A 68 -9.97 5.63 9.65
CA ALA A 68 -10.75 5.86 8.43
C ALA A 68 -11.42 4.60 7.88
N GLY A 69 -11.30 3.46 8.59
CA GLY A 69 -11.89 2.18 8.21
C GLY A 69 -10.95 1.24 7.45
N ALA A 70 -9.67 1.61 7.29
CA ALA A 70 -8.69 0.71 6.69
C ALA A 70 -8.26 -0.37 7.68
N ARG A 71 -7.81 -1.49 7.14
CA ARG A 71 -7.33 -2.62 7.91
C ARG A 71 -5.81 -2.66 7.96
N ILE A 72 -5.22 -2.34 9.12
CA ILE A 72 -3.77 -2.24 9.28
C ILE A 72 -3.17 -3.47 9.97
N TRP A 73 -2.06 -3.95 9.43
CA TRP A 73 -1.27 -5.06 9.91
C TRP A 73 0.21 -4.63 10.01
N LEU A 74 0.93 -5.16 10.99
CA LEU A 74 2.37 -4.93 11.17
C LEU A 74 3.11 -6.27 11.10
N SER A 75 4.09 -6.34 10.20
CA SER A 75 4.96 -7.51 10.01
C SER A 75 6.27 -7.31 10.77
N ALA A 76 6.61 -8.26 11.63
CA ALA A 76 7.92 -8.37 12.31
C ALA A 76 8.74 -9.59 11.85
N ASP A 77 8.19 -10.35 10.89
CA ASP A 77 8.67 -11.68 10.48
C ASP A 77 9.99 -11.70 9.70
N HIS A 78 10.51 -10.54 9.33
CA HIS A 78 11.70 -10.38 8.50
C HIS A 78 12.54 -9.26 9.05
N ALA A 79 13.86 -9.30 8.83
CA ALA A 79 14.80 -8.20 9.10
C ALA A 79 14.30 -6.85 8.54
N ALA A 80 13.67 -6.87 7.36
CA ALA A 80 12.92 -5.77 6.78
C ALA A 80 11.77 -6.32 5.93
N PHE A 81 10.55 -5.88 6.20
CA PHE A 81 9.41 -6.06 5.30
C PHE A 81 9.48 -5.02 4.18
N HIS A 82 10.40 -5.24 3.23
CA HIS A 82 10.87 -4.20 2.30
C HIS A 82 9.97 -3.99 1.05
N ASN A 83 8.74 -4.50 1.07
CA ASN A 83 7.82 -4.40 -0.06
C ASN A 83 7.26 -2.98 -0.23
N LYS A 84 7.03 -2.59 -1.49
CA LYS A 84 6.41 -1.31 -1.89
C LYS A 84 5.37 -1.59 -2.98
N VAL A 85 4.25 -2.15 -2.56
CA VAL A 85 3.23 -2.67 -3.49
C VAL A 85 1.90 -2.03 -3.18
N VAL A 86 1.18 -1.62 -4.22
CA VAL A 86 -0.26 -1.31 -4.18
C VAL A 86 -0.95 -2.22 -5.18
N LEU A 87 -1.86 -3.05 -4.71
CA LEU A 87 -2.72 -3.89 -5.53
C LEU A 87 -4.17 -3.38 -5.41
N VAL A 88 -4.75 -2.98 -6.54
CA VAL A 88 -6.11 -2.47 -6.64
C VAL A 88 -7.01 -3.54 -7.25
N ASP A 89 -8.21 -3.69 -6.70
CA ASP A 89 -9.29 -4.56 -7.17
C ASP A 89 -8.82 -6.00 -7.47
N ALA A 90 -8.10 -6.57 -6.50
CA ALA A 90 -7.56 -7.92 -6.58
C ALA A 90 -8.66 -8.96 -6.89
N GLY A 91 -8.39 -9.86 -7.84
CA GLY A 91 -9.35 -10.90 -8.25
C GLY A 91 -10.39 -10.43 -9.28
N THR A 92 -10.39 -9.15 -9.66
CA THR A 92 -11.28 -8.61 -10.71
C THR A 92 -10.57 -8.50 -12.06
N ALA A 93 -11.33 -8.33 -13.14
CA ALA A 93 -10.79 -7.98 -14.45
C ALA A 93 -10.12 -6.58 -14.49
N GLY A 94 -10.44 -5.72 -13.51
CA GLY A 94 -9.87 -4.38 -13.36
C GLY A 94 -8.60 -4.34 -12.50
N ALA A 95 -8.02 -5.48 -12.13
CA ALA A 95 -6.91 -5.54 -11.20
C ALA A 95 -5.67 -4.79 -11.73
N VAL A 96 -5.06 -3.98 -10.85
CA VAL A 96 -3.84 -3.22 -11.17
C VAL A 96 -2.82 -3.39 -10.06
N VAL A 97 -1.58 -3.71 -10.43
CA VAL A 97 -0.43 -3.70 -9.53
C VAL A 97 0.41 -2.47 -9.79
N VAL A 98 0.76 -1.74 -8.73
CA VAL A 98 1.79 -0.71 -8.75
C VAL A 98 2.92 -1.16 -7.82
N THR A 99 4.14 -1.22 -8.33
CA THR A 99 5.31 -1.64 -7.54
C THR A 99 6.59 -0.98 -8.09
N GLY A 100 7.67 -1.00 -7.31
CA GLY A 100 8.96 -0.43 -7.69
C GLY A 100 9.85 -0.21 -6.47
N SER A 101 10.76 0.77 -6.57
CA SER A 101 11.65 1.15 -5.45
C SER A 101 11.03 2.17 -4.49
N PHE A 102 9.97 2.85 -4.91
CA PHE A 102 9.36 3.99 -4.21
C PHE A 102 8.79 3.63 -2.83
N ASN A 103 9.48 4.04 -1.76
CA ASN A 103 8.87 4.05 -0.41
C ASN A 103 7.76 5.09 -0.35
N PHE A 104 6.65 4.81 0.34
CA PHE A 104 5.52 5.74 0.43
C PHE A 104 5.80 6.87 1.41
N THR A 105 6.80 7.70 1.12
CA THR A 105 7.29 8.81 1.93
C THR A 105 7.44 10.07 1.07
N GLN A 106 7.43 11.25 1.69
CA GLN A 106 7.66 12.50 0.96
C GLN A 106 9.09 12.59 0.41
N ALA A 107 10.08 12.07 1.15
CA ALA A 107 11.48 12.03 0.71
C ALA A 107 11.66 11.20 -0.57
N ALA A 108 10.94 10.09 -0.71
CA ALA A 108 10.98 9.29 -1.94
C ALA A 108 10.50 10.05 -3.19
N GLN A 109 9.55 10.99 -3.03
CA GLN A 109 9.03 11.81 -4.12
C GLN A 109 9.93 12.99 -4.49
N GLU A 110 10.56 13.61 -3.49
CA GLU A 110 11.25 14.90 -3.67
C GLU A 110 12.78 14.79 -3.71
N LYS A 111 13.35 13.75 -3.09
CA LYS A 111 14.80 13.69 -2.80
C LYS A 111 15.50 12.45 -3.37
N ASN A 112 14.77 11.36 -3.59
CA ASN A 112 15.35 10.11 -4.07
C ASN A 112 15.14 9.91 -5.57
N ALA A 113 16.06 9.19 -6.21
CA ALA A 113 15.84 8.61 -7.52
C ALA A 113 15.06 7.29 -7.35
N GLU A 114 13.76 7.33 -7.64
CA GLU A 114 12.85 6.19 -7.48
C GLU A 114 12.16 5.86 -8.80
N ASN A 115 11.71 4.61 -8.95
CA ASN A 115 10.89 4.18 -10.08
C ASN A 115 9.65 3.43 -9.61
N VAL A 116 8.64 3.40 -10.48
CA VAL A 116 7.47 2.55 -10.36
C VAL A 116 7.08 1.98 -11.72
N VAL A 117 6.51 0.79 -11.70
CA VAL A 117 5.81 0.19 -12.83
C VAL A 117 4.35 0.02 -12.46
N VAL A 118 3.47 0.26 -13.44
CA VAL A 118 2.03 0.00 -13.35
C VAL A 118 1.72 -1.16 -14.27
N ILE A 119 1.20 -2.25 -13.72
CA ILE A 119 0.88 -3.48 -14.45
C ILE A 119 -0.64 -3.65 -14.40
N SER A 120 -1.26 -3.67 -15.59
CA SER A 120 -2.70 -3.84 -15.80
C SER A 120 -2.95 -4.87 -16.89
N GLY A 121 -4.12 -5.53 -16.87
CA GLY A 121 -4.46 -6.53 -17.89
C GLY A 121 -3.67 -7.84 -17.79
N SER A 122 -3.05 -8.10 -16.63
CA SER A 122 -2.39 -9.39 -16.34
C SER A 122 -2.95 -9.97 -15.03
N PRO A 123 -4.02 -10.78 -15.11
CA PRO A 123 -4.61 -11.45 -13.96
C PRO A 123 -3.62 -12.35 -13.22
N GLU A 124 -2.68 -12.98 -13.93
CA GLU A 124 -1.69 -13.89 -13.34
C GLU A 124 -0.73 -13.14 -12.43
N VAL A 125 -0.25 -11.97 -12.87
CA VAL A 125 0.62 -11.11 -12.05
C VAL A 125 -0.14 -10.58 -10.84
N ALA A 126 -1.35 -10.06 -11.05
CA ALA A 126 -2.19 -9.58 -9.95
C ALA A 126 -2.46 -10.68 -8.90
N ALA A 127 -2.80 -11.89 -9.35
CA ALA A 127 -3.04 -13.03 -8.48
C ALA A 127 -1.77 -13.46 -7.71
N ARG A 128 -0.57 -13.33 -8.30
CA ARG A 128 0.68 -13.61 -7.59
C ARG A 128 0.93 -12.62 -6.46
N PHE A 129 0.71 -11.33 -6.69
CA PHE A 129 0.81 -10.30 -5.64
C PHE A 129 -0.29 -10.44 -4.58
N ALA A 130 -1.51 -10.81 -4.96
CA ALA A 130 -2.58 -11.11 -3.99
C ALA A 130 -2.19 -12.26 -3.06
N ARG A 131 -1.71 -13.39 -3.63
CA ARG A 131 -1.22 -14.53 -2.82
C ARG A 131 -0.05 -14.14 -1.92
N ASP A 132 0.83 -13.26 -2.38
CA ASP A 132 1.94 -12.73 -1.58
C ASP A 132 1.45 -11.90 -0.40
N PHE A 133 0.53 -10.97 -0.66
CA PHE A 133 -0.13 -10.19 0.38
C PHE A 133 -0.78 -11.09 1.44
N GLU A 134 -1.54 -12.10 1.03
CA GLU A 134 -2.19 -13.04 1.96
C GLU A 134 -1.20 -13.82 2.82
N ARG A 135 -0.10 -14.31 2.24
CA ARG A 135 0.96 -15.00 3.00
C ARG A 135 1.56 -14.11 4.08
N HIS A 136 1.82 -12.85 3.75
CA HIS A 136 2.39 -11.89 4.71
C HIS A 136 1.36 -11.48 5.76
N ARG A 137 0.11 -11.24 5.36
CA ARG A 137 -0.97 -10.88 6.27
C ARG A 137 -1.23 -11.95 7.31
N ALA A 138 -1.24 -13.22 6.91
CA ALA A 138 -1.48 -14.36 7.80
C ALA A 138 -0.46 -14.49 8.95
N ARG A 139 0.71 -13.85 8.80
CA ARG A 139 1.80 -13.88 9.78
C ARG A 139 2.00 -12.53 10.47
N ALA A 140 1.29 -11.49 10.03
CA ALA A 140 1.36 -10.15 10.59
C ALA A 140 0.40 -9.99 11.77
N SER A 141 0.72 -9.07 12.68
CA SER A 141 -0.16 -8.73 13.80
C SER A 141 -1.08 -7.57 13.43
N ARG A 142 -2.34 -7.65 13.83
CA ARG A 142 -3.31 -6.57 13.63
C ARG A 142 -2.91 -5.35 14.46
N LEU A 143 -2.89 -4.15 13.86
CA LEU A 143 -2.78 -2.92 14.63
C LEU A 143 -4.12 -2.71 15.37
N GLN A 144 -4.07 -2.75 16.70
CA GLN A 144 -5.18 -2.44 17.60
C GLN A 144 -5.09 -0.99 18.09
#